data_AF-A0A8J7MM69-F1
#
_entry.id   AF-A0A8J7MM69-F1
#
_cell.length_a   1.000
_cell.length_b   1.000
_cell.length_c   1.000
_cell.angle_alpha   90.00
_cell.angle_beta   90.00
_cell.angle_gamma   90.00
#
_symmetry.space_group_name_H-M   'P 1'
#
loop_
_entity.id
_entity.type
_entity.pdbx_description
1 polymer ?
#
loop_
_entity_poly.entity_id
_entity_poly.type
_entity_poly.pdbx_seq_one_letter_code
_entity_poly.pdbx_strand_id
1 'polypeptide(L)'
;MKGENNIVDKMASLQELFKSTKLFVEGRPELSSVIEFINEQAEEEFISIAYEAAAMVLALQDLEKGTTLDTWRDFLDNYAHQHAVQIYIGLGWACGQNRLDPMLWIPTLTPLFTWRIWDGYGYYNGFFRKRKVLQGDVPETITKKGLPLYWQGVGRSFWYTCKGNRTQLQKVSTKIPSNYQADFWRGIGIACTYVGGQKLTDYQEIWEMAGAYQAQLRTGAALVIKSRSDANTIVKDTEIIAQNWFNLSILKILDLLKNKMLDSTVEEEVIYHTLIVKLDERFDY
;
A
#
# COMPACT_ATOMS: atom_id res chain seq x y z
N MET A 1 18.69 -10.19 -25.64
CA MET A 1 17.68 -10.62 -24.65
C MET A 1 17.70 -9.63 -23.50
N LYS A 2 16.77 -8.67 -23.47
CA LYS A 2 16.62 -7.73 -22.34
C LYS A 2 15.85 -8.44 -21.22
N GLY A 3 16.52 -8.62 -20.09
CA GLY A 3 16.03 -8.82 -18.72
C GLY A 3 14.89 -9.82 -18.49
N GLU A 4 15.19 -10.98 -17.91
CA GLU A 4 14.20 -11.62 -17.02
C GLU A 4 13.95 -10.62 -15.87
N ASN A 5 12.78 -9.99 -15.83
CA ASN A 5 12.36 -9.12 -14.74
C ASN A 5 12.30 -9.94 -13.44
N ASN A 6 13.38 -9.96 -12.69
CA ASN A 6 13.48 -10.64 -11.41
C ASN A 6 12.89 -9.73 -10.32
N ILE A 7 11.86 -10.19 -9.63
CA ILE A 7 11.26 -9.53 -8.46
C ILE A 7 12.28 -8.98 -7.47
N VAL A 8 13.42 -9.66 -7.29
CA VAL A 8 14.48 -9.24 -6.36
C VAL A 8 15.10 -7.91 -6.81
N ASP A 9 15.35 -7.76 -8.11
CA ASP A 9 15.94 -6.53 -8.67
C ASP A 9 14.94 -5.38 -8.59
N LYS A 10 13.65 -5.64 -8.90
CA LYS A 10 12.58 -4.65 -8.74
C LYS A 10 12.44 -4.18 -7.29
N MET A 11 12.47 -5.10 -6.32
CA MET A 11 12.46 -4.74 -4.91
C MET A 11 13.69 -3.93 -4.50
N ALA A 12 14.87 -4.23 -5.06
CA ALA A 12 16.09 -3.47 -4.79
C ALA A 12 15.99 -2.03 -5.34
N SER A 13 15.52 -1.84 -6.58
CA SER A 13 15.30 -0.52 -7.16
C SER A 13 14.30 0.30 -6.35
N LEU A 14 13.20 -0.32 -5.91
CA LEU A 14 12.20 0.31 -5.05
C LEU A 14 12.79 0.76 -3.71
N GLN A 15 13.60 -0.10 -3.08
CA GLN A 15 14.26 0.21 -1.81
C GLN A 15 15.26 1.35 -1.95
N GLU A 16 16.04 1.37 -3.03
CA GLU A 16 17.00 2.45 -3.28
C GLU A 16 16.28 3.77 -3.54
N LEU A 17 15.20 3.77 -4.35
CA LEU A 17 14.38 4.96 -4.58
C LEU A 17 13.76 5.51 -3.29
N PHE A 18 13.22 4.64 -2.44
CA PHE A 18 12.70 5.05 -1.13
C PHE A 18 13.80 5.69 -0.27
N LYS A 19 14.97 5.06 -0.22
CA LYS A 19 16.09 5.51 0.60
C LYS A 19 16.68 6.83 0.10
N SER A 20 16.90 6.98 -1.20
CA SER A 20 17.47 8.19 -1.80
C SER A 20 16.51 9.38 -1.61
N THR A 21 15.21 9.17 -1.84
CA THR A 21 14.19 10.21 -1.62
C THR A 21 14.10 10.58 -0.15
N LYS A 22 14.08 9.60 0.74
CA LYS A 22 14.12 9.85 2.19
C LYS A 22 15.32 10.73 2.58
N LEU A 23 16.52 10.37 2.14
CA LEU A 23 17.75 11.12 2.45
C LEU A 23 17.71 12.55 1.90
N PHE A 24 17.16 12.74 0.70
CA PHE A 24 17.01 14.06 0.10
C PHE A 24 16.07 14.95 0.93
N VAL A 25 14.87 14.44 1.27
CA VAL A 25 13.87 15.19 2.05
C VAL A 25 14.33 15.45 3.48
N GLU A 26 15.15 14.56 4.07
CA GLU A 26 15.79 14.79 5.37
C GLU A 26 16.69 16.05 5.38
N GLY A 27 17.19 16.47 4.21
CA GLY A 27 17.90 17.74 4.01
C GLY A 27 17.03 19.00 4.10
N ARG A 28 15.71 18.85 4.29
CA ARG A 28 14.71 19.94 4.35
C ARG A 28 14.73 20.89 3.13
N PRO A 29 14.74 20.36 1.90
CA PRO A 29 14.57 21.20 0.71
C PRO A 29 13.16 21.80 0.67
N GLU A 30 12.98 22.83 -0.16
CA GLU A 30 11.65 23.32 -0.53
C GLU A 30 10.84 22.22 -1.24
N LEU A 31 9.51 22.23 -1.10
CA LEU A 31 8.64 21.19 -1.69
C LEU A 31 8.78 21.11 -3.22
N SER A 32 8.99 22.23 -3.90
CA SER A 32 9.25 22.24 -5.35
C SER A 32 10.49 21.43 -5.70
N SER A 33 11.56 21.53 -4.90
CA SER A 33 12.79 20.76 -5.10
C SER A 33 12.62 19.28 -4.77
N VAL A 34 11.71 18.92 -3.84
CA VAL A 34 11.31 17.51 -3.63
C VAL A 34 10.69 16.95 -4.91
N ILE A 35 9.80 17.71 -5.56
CA ILE A 35 9.15 17.27 -6.80
C ILE A 35 10.13 17.17 -7.96
N GLU A 36 11.03 18.15 -8.11
CA GLU A 36 12.12 18.08 -9.10
C GLU A 36 12.96 16.81 -8.90
N PHE A 37 13.38 16.53 -7.66
CA PHE A 37 14.15 15.31 -7.34
C PHE A 37 13.39 14.03 -7.68
N ILE A 38 12.10 13.94 -7.32
CA ILE A 38 11.26 12.77 -7.62
C ILE A 38 11.18 12.57 -9.15
N ASN A 39 10.91 13.63 -9.91
CA ASN A 39 10.76 13.55 -11.36
C ASN A 39 12.07 13.20 -12.09
N GLU A 40 13.22 13.57 -11.55
CA GLU A 40 14.53 13.26 -12.12
C GLU A 40 15.01 11.83 -11.83
N GLN A 41 14.71 11.31 -10.64
CA GLN A 41 15.29 10.06 -10.14
C GLN A 41 14.36 8.85 -10.26
N ALA A 42 13.05 9.07 -10.35
CA ALA A 42 12.09 7.98 -10.29
C ALA A 42 11.74 7.44 -11.68
N GLU A 43 11.87 6.12 -11.84
CA GLU A 43 11.19 5.43 -12.93
C GLU A 43 9.68 5.51 -12.72
N GLU A 44 8.94 5.72 -13.82
CA GLU A 44 7.48 5.83 -13.83
C GLU A 44 6.80 4.64 -13.12
N GLU A 45 7.39 3.43 -13.21
CA GLU A 45 6.85 2.24 -12.55
C GLU A 45 6.74 2.37 -11.02
N PHE A 46 7.71 3.03 -10.37
CA PHE A 46 7.82 3.08 -8.91
C PHE A 46 7.77 4.49 -8.32
N ILE A 47 7.50 5.51 -9.13
CA ILE A 47 7.44 6.92 -8.70
C ILE A 47 6.61 7.16 -7.43
N SER A 48 5.48 6.46 -7.25
CA SER A 48 4.65 6.63 -6.03
C SER A 48 5.37 6.24 -4.73
N ILE A 49 6.47 5.46 -4.79
CA ILE A 49 7.29 5.12 -3.63
C ILE A 49 8.15 6.31 -3.19
N ALA A 50 8.59 7.14 -4.14
CA ALA A 50 9.30 8.37 -3.83
C ALA A 50 8.35 9.34 -3.09
N TYR A 51 7.09 9.46 -3.56
CA TYR A 51 6.04 10.19 -2.85
C TYR A 51 5.75 9.62 -1.45
N GLU A 52 5.69 8.28 -1.29
CA GLU A 52 5.54 7.62 0.02
C GLU A 52 6.68 8.00 0.98
N ALA A 53 7.93 7.95 0.49
CA ALA A 53 9.11 8.29 1.26
C ALA A 53 9.14 9.78 1.66
N ALA A 54 8.84 10.67 0.72
CA ALA A 54 8.75 12.10 0.98
C ALA A 54 7.68 12.41 2.03
N ALA A 55 6.48 11.85 1.88
CA ALA A 55 5.40 12.02 2.84
C ALA A 55 5.78 11.53 4.24
N MET A 56 6.47 10.39 4.35
CA MET A 56 6.95 9.91 5.65
C MET A 56 7.89 10.92 6.31
N VAL A 57 8.86 11.45 5.58
CA VAL A 57 9.85 12.39 6.15
C VAL A 57 9.23 13.73 6.49
N LEU A 58 8.38 14.28 5.60
CA LEU A 58 7.67 15.53 5.88
C LEU A 58 6.78 15.42 7.12
N ALA A 59 6.06 14.30 7.28
CA ALA A 59 5.31 14.03 8.49
C ALA A 59 6.23 14.00 9.72
N LEU A 60 7.36 13.29 9.67
CA LEU A 60 8.32 13.26 10.78
C LEU A 60 8.84 14.66 11.16
N GLN A 61 9.12 15.51 10.17
CA GLN A 61 9.61 16.88 10.39
C GLN A 61 8.55 17.80 10.99
N ASP A 62 7.29 17.67 10.56
CA ASP A 62 6.19 18.41 11.18
C ASP A 62 5.96 17.94 12.62
N LEU A 63 6.08 16.64 12.88
CA LEU A 63 5.93 16.04 14.21
C LEU A 63 7.01 16.46 15.21
N GLU A 64 8.19 16.90 14.75
CA GLU A 64 9.20 17.52 15.61
C GLU A 64 8.74 18.87 16.19
N LYS A 65 7.81 19.55 15.50
CA LYS A 65 7.30 20.88 15.86
C LYS A 65 5.98 20.82 16.64
N GLY A 66 5.34 19.65 16.70
CA GLY A 66 4.04 19.46 17.36
C GLY A 66 3.26 18.31 16.75
N THR A 67 1.93 18.41 16.72
CA THR A 67 1.04 17.40 16.12
C THR A 67 0.42 17.87 14.81
N THR A 68 0.74 19.08 14.35
CA THR A 68 0.28 19.57 13.05
C THR A 68 1.00 18.84 11.92
N LEU A 69 0.40 18.83 10.74
CA LEU A 69 0.91 18.19 9.52
C LEU A 69 0.89 19.20 8.38
N ASP A 70 1.30 20.44 8.65
CA ASP A 70 1.10 21.57 7.75
C ASP A 70 1.88 21.40 6.44
N THR A 71 3.17 21.03 6.52
CA THR A 71 4.02 20.80 5.33
C THR A 71 3.59 19.53 4.61
N TRP A 72 3.25 18.48 5.36
CA TRP A 72 2.72 17.24 4.79
C TRP A 72 1.40 17.47 4.03
N ARG A 73 0.51 18.32 4.56
CA ARG A 73 -0.77 18.66 3.93
C ARG A 73 -0.58 19.52 2.69
N ASP A 74 0.32 20.50 2.75
CA ASP A 74 0.71 21.30 1.58
C ASP A 74 1.25 20.40 0.45
N PHE A 75 2.09 19.42 0.79
CA PHE A 75 2.59 18.43 -0.16
C PHE A 75 1.47 17.58 -0.79
N LEU A 76 0.53 17.09 0.03
CA LEU A 76 -0.63 16.33 -0.45
C LEU A 76 -1.50 17.15 -1.41
N ASP A 77 -1.90 18.34 -0.98
CA ASP A 77 -2.94 19.12 -1.65
C ASP A 77 -2.43 19.79 -2.93
N ASN A 78 -1.16 20.22 -2.95
CA ASN A 78 -0.61 21.01 -4.06
C ASN A 78 0.31 20.22 -5.00
N TYR A 79 0.86 19.08 -4.59
CA TYR A 79 1.89 18.39 -5.38
C TYR A 79 1.63 16.90 -5.62
N ALA A 80 0.96 16.21 -4.68
CA ALA A 80 0.94 14.75 -4.67
C ALA A 80 -0.47 14.12 -4.75
N HIS A 81 -1.48 14.88 -5.18
CA HIS A 81 -2.87 14.41 -5.22
C HIS A 81 -3.05 13.07 -5.98
N GLN A 82 -2.34 12.87 -7.10
CA GLN A 82 -2.38 11.62 -7.87
C GLN A 82 -1.79 10.41 -7.12
N HIS A 83 -0.96 10.65 -6.12
CA HIS A 83 -0.31 9.65 -5.28
C HIS A 83 -0.86 9.64 -3.84
N ALA A 84 -2.04 10.22 -3.61
CA ALA A 84 -2.61 10.42 -2.27
C ALA A 84 -2.57 9.16 -1.41
N VAL A 85 -2.90 7.98 -1.96
CA VAL A 85 -2.84 6.70 -1.23
C VAL A 85 -1.47 6.47 -0.60
N GLN A 86 -0.38 6.70 -1.35
CA GLN A 86 0.99 6.57 -0.88
C GLN A 86 1.38 7.65 0.13
N ILE A 87 0.85 8.87 -0.02
CA ILE A 87 1.05 9.95 0.96
C ILE A 87 0.49 9.57 2.34
N TYR A 88 -0.73 9.03 2.40
CA TYR A 88 -1.32 8.51 3.64
C TYR A 88 -0.58 7.29 4.19
N ILE A 89 -0.09 6.39 3.32
CA ILE A 89 0.75 5.26 3.76
C ILE A 89 2.05 5.78 4.40
N GLY A 90 2.71 6.77 3.81
CA GLY A 90 3.93 7.39 4.35
C GLY A 90 3.72 8.00 5.74
N LEU A 91 2.59 8.68 5.97
CA LEU A 91 2.20 9.13 7.32
C LEU A 91 2.05 7.94 8.28
N GLY A 92 1.51 6.82 7.82
CA GLY A 92 1.44 5.57 8.58
C GLY A 92 2.80 5.03 9.02
N TRP A 93 3.83 5.12 8.17
CA TRP A 93 5.20 4.77 8.55
C TRP A 93 5.74 5.67 9.66
N ALA A 94 5.52 6.98 9.56
CA ALA A 94 5.92 7.94 10.60
C ALA A 94 5.22 7.62 11.94
N CYS A 95 3.92 7.29 11.90
CA CYS A 95 3.16 6.84 13.07
C CYS A 95 3.75 5.56 13.68
N GLY A 96 4.03 4.55 12.85
CA GLY A 96 4.61 3.28 13.30
C GLY A 96 6.00 3.44 13.93
N GLN A 97 6.82 4.32 13.35
CA GLN A 97 8.16 4.65 13.83
C GLN A 97 8.12 5.29 15.21
N ASN A 98 7.29 6.33 15.38
CA ASN A 98 7.20 7.09 16.62
C ASN A 98 6.16 6.54 17.61
N ARG A 99 5.45 5.45 17.26
CA ARG A 99 4.37 4.85 18.06
C ARG A 99 3.23 5.83 18.35
N LEU A 100 2.88 6.65 17.37
CA LEU A 100 1.82 7.65 17.48
C LEU A 100 0.49 7.06 17.05
N ASP A 101 -0.59 7.46 17.71
CA ASP A 101 -1.94 7.00 17.37
C ASP A 101 -2.45 7.70 16.08
N PRO A 102 -2.69 6.97 14.97
CA PRO A 102 -3.28 7.54 13.75
C PRO A 102 -4.59 8.29 13.97
N MET A 103 -5.32 8.00 15.06
CA MET A 103 -6.56 8.71 15.40
C MET A 103 -6.38 10.19 15.68
N LEU A 104 -5.14 10.68 15.86
CA LEU A 104 -4.83 12.11 15.91
C LEU A 104 -5.16 12.82 14.59
N TRP A 105 -5.12 12.12 13.45
CA TRP A 105 -5.26 12.73 12.12
C TRP A 105 -6.38 12.12 11.27
N ILE A 106 -6.77 10.86 11.50
CA ILE A 106 -7.85 10.22 10.74
C ILE A 106 -9.14 11.08 10.72
N PRO A 107 -9.58 11.69 11.84
CA PRO A 107 -10.80 12.52 11.85
C PRO A 107 -10.65 13.90 11.18
N THR A 108 -9.42 14.38 10.94
CA THR A 108 -9.14 15.76 10.48
C THR A 108 -8.74 15.85 9.00
N LEU A 109 -8.62 14.70 8.34
CA LEU A 109 -8.16 14.52 6.97
C LEU A 109 -9.26 13.89 6.10
N THR A 110 -9.09 13.94 4.78
CA THR A 110 -10.09 13.48 3.80
C THR A 110 -10.47 12.00 4.00
N PRO A 111 -11.76 11.65 4.19
CA PRO A 111 -12.16 10.39 4.86
C PRO A 111 -11.79 9.08 4.16
N LEU A 112 -11.62 9.06 2.83
CA LEU A 112 -11.47 7.81 2.10
C LEU A 112 -10.08 7.19 2.30
N PHE A 113 -9.02 8.01 2.21
CA PHE A 113 -7.64 7.53 2.21
C PHE A 113 -6.99 7.57 3.59
N THR A 114 -7.59 8.22 4.58
CA THR A 114 -7.08 8.25 5.97
C THR A 114 -6.89 6.87 6.58
N TRP A 115 -7.74 5.92 6.22
CA TRP A 115 -7.60 4.54 6.67
C TRP A 115 -6.30 3.87 6.19
N ARG A 116 -5.68 4.38 5.11
CA ARG A 116 -4.39 3.88 4.60
C ARG A 116 -3.21 4.22 5.52
N ILE A 117 -3.39 5.13 6.48
CA ILE A 117 -2.40 5.37 7.56
C ILE A 117 -2.20 4.09 8.38
N TRP A 118 -3.26 3.35 8.68
CA TRP A 118 -3.14 2.07 9.38
C TRP A 118 -2.41 1.01 8.55
N ASP A 119 -2.54 1.03 7.21
CA ASP A 119 -1.77 0.15 6.33
C ASP A 119 -0.27 0.48 6.41
N GLY A 120 0.13 1.75 6.32
CA GLY A 120 1.53 2.14 6.53
C GLY A 120 2.08 1.75 7.90
N TYR A 121 1.28 1.93 8.96
CA TYR A 121 1.64 1.49 10.32
C TYR A 121 1.86 -0.03 10.34
N GLY A 122 0.92 -0.79 9.78
CA GLY A 122 0.99 -2.25 9.66
C GLY A 122 2.23 -2.71 8.90
N TYR A 123 2.58 -2.00 7.82
CA TYR A 123 3.79 -2.26 7.07
C TYR A 123 5.04 -2.08 7.93
N TYR A 124 5.14 -0.94 8.63
CA TYR A 124 6.26 -0.64 9.52
C TYR A 124 6.42 -1.71 10.60
N ASN A 125 5.34 -2.08 11.29
CA ASN A 125 5.37 -3.12 12.31
C ASN A 125 5.69 -4.50 11.72
N GLY A 126 5.12 -4.85 10.57
CA GLY A 126 5.45 -6.07 9.84
C GLY A 126 6.92 -6.13 9.45
N PHE A 127 7.58 -4.99 9.23
CA PHE A 127 8.96 -4.95 8.79
C PHE A 127 9.93 -4.99 9.98
N PHE A 128 9.73 -4.12 10.95
CA PHE A 128 10.64 -3.89 12.08
C PHE A 128 10.24 -4.65 13.37
N ARG A 129 9.01 -5.17 13.46
CA ARG A 129 8.46 -5.84 14.66
C ARG A 129 7.85 -7.22 14.36
N LYS A 130 8.36 -7.91 13.35
CA LYS A 130 7.92 -9.25 12.88
C LYS A 130 7.50 -10.22 13.97
N ARG A 131 8.35 -10.42 14.98
CA ARG A 131 8.10 -11.38 16.07
C ARG A 131 6.83 -11.04 16.85
N LYS A 132 6.63 -9.77 17.18
CA LYS A 132 5.45 -9.27 17.90
C LYS A 132 4.19 -9.44 17.06
N VAL A 133 4.26 -9.03 15.79
CA VAL A 133 3.13 -9.20 14.86
C VAL A 133 2.71 -10.66 14.72
N LEU A 134 3.66 -11.60 14.59
CA LEU A 134 3.36 -13.03 14.53
C LEU A 134 2.82 -13.62 15.85
N GLN A 135 2.99 -12.92 16.97
CA GLN A 135 2.37 -13.26 18.25
C GLN A 135 0.96 -12.68 18.40
N GLY A 136 0.48 -11.92 17.39
CA GLY A 136 -0.80 -11.25 17.41
C GLY A 136 -0.77 -9.85 18.04
N ASP A 137 0.41 -9.32 18.38
CA ASP A 137 0.53 -7.97 18.93
C ASP A 137 0.09 -6.93 17.89
N VAL A 138 -0.81 -6.06 18.33
CA VAL A 138 -1.28 -4.89 17.58
C VAL A 138 -1.13 -3.64 18.44
N PRO A 139 -1.06 -2.43 17.85
CA PRO A 139 -1.04 -1.18 18.62
C PRO A 139 -2.24 -1.09 19.56
N GLU A 140 -2.03 -0.64 20.80
CA GLU A 140 -3.11 -0.59 21.82
C GLU A 140 -4.27 0.31 21.41
N THR A 141 -4.00 1.38 20.66
CA THR A 141 -5.01 2.34 20.19
C THR A 141 -5.75 1.88 18.92
N ILE A 142 -5.43 0.69 18.39
CA ILE A 142 -6.01 0.26 17.12
C ILE A 142 -7.52 0.06 17.25
N THR A 143 -8.27 0.73 16.38
CA THR A 143 -9.71 0.59 16.34
C THR A 143 -10.12 -0.66 15.55
N LYS A 144 -11.35 -1.15 15.75
CA LYS A 144 -11.91 -2.23 14.94
C LYS A 144 -11.89 -1.91 13.44
N LYS A 145 -12.03 -0.63 13.07
CA LYS A 145 -11.95 -0.14 11.69
C LYS A 145 -10.50 -0.07 11.18
N GLY A 146 -9.53 0.30 12.03
CA GLY A 146 -8.12 0.35 11.63
C GLY A 146 -7.47 -1.04 11.47
N LEU A 147 -7.94 -2.02 12.25
CA LEU A 147 -7.35 -3.35 12.34
C LEU A 147 -7.22 -4.09 10.99
N PRO A 148 -8.25 -4.13 10.12
CA PRO A 148 -8.11 -4.72 8.78
C PRO A 148 -6.99 -4.10 7.94
N LEU A 149 -6.90 -2.76 7.93
CA LEU A 149 -5.92 -2.01 7.16
C LEU A 149 -4.50 -2.28 7.67
N TYR A 150 -4.34 -2.33 8.99
CA TYR A 150 -3.08 -2.72 9.60
C TYR A 150 -2.60 -4.09 9.12
N TRP A 151 -3.50 -5.08 9.06
CA TRP A 151 -3.12 -6.42 8.58
C TRP A 151 -2.84 -6.48 7.08
N GLN A 152 -3.42 -5.58 6.27
CA GLN A 152 -3.01 -5.39 4.87
C GLN A 152 -1.57 -4.89 4.78
N GLY A 153 -1.22 -3.90 5.59
CA GLY A 153 0.16 -3.42 5.72
C GLY A 153 1.14 -4.52 6.13
N VAL A 154 0.75 -5.33 7.12
CA VAL A 154 1.53 -6.50 7.55
C VAL A 154 1.73 -7.48 6.38
N GLY A 155 0.67 -7.81 5.64
CA GLY A 155 0.74 -8.66 4.45
C GLY A 155 1.75 -8.15 3.44
N ARG A 156 1.64 -6.87 3.05
CA ARG A 156 2.60 -6.21 2.15
C ARG A 156 4.03 -6.37 2.68
N SER A 157 4.27 -6.06 3.94
CA SER A 157 5.61 -6.12 4.54
C SER A 157 6.22 -7.53 4.53
N PHE A 158 5.40 -8.57 4.74
CA PHE A 158 5.86 -9.95 4.64
C PHE A 158 6.17 -10.37 3.21
N TRP A 159 5.41 -9.90 2.21
CA TRP A 159 5.77 -10.11 0.80
C TRP A 159 7.18 -9.58 0.48
N TYR A 160 7.48 -8.34 0.88
CA TYR A 160 8.81 -7.76 0.72
C TYR A 160 9.88 -8.54 1.48
N THR A 161 9.60 -8.95 2.71
CA THR A 161 10.55 -9.74 3.51
C THR A 161 10.84 -11.11 2.87
N CYS A 162 9.83 -11.73 2.25
CA CYS A 162 9.98 -13.00 1.56
C CYS A 162 10.70 -12.86 0.21
N LYS A 163 10.88 -11.63 -0.31
CA LYS A 163 11.54 -11.36 -1.60
C LYS A 163 10.95 -12.17 -2.77
N GLY A 164 9.63 -12.29 -2.81
CA GLY A 164 8.93 -13.10 -3.82
C GLY A 164 9.02 -14.62 -3.63
N ASN A 165 9.68 -15.10 -2.58
CA ASN A 165 9.82 -16.53 -2.31
C ASN A 165 8.51 -17.13 -1.78
N ARG A 166 7.81 -17.90 -2.62
CA ARG A 166 6.53 -18.54 -2.28
C ARG A 166 6.61 -19.51 -1.11
N THR A 167 7.71 -20.27 -0.98
CA THR A 167 7.89 -21.20 0.15
C THR A 167 8.01 -20.44 1.48
N GLN A 168 8.70 -19.30 1.50
CA GLN A 168 8.75 -18.44 2.69
C GLN A 168 7.38 -17.81 2.97
N LEU A 169 6.69 -17.33 1.93
CA LEU A 169 5.34 -16.80 2.07
C LEU A 169 4.38 -17.84 2.67
N GLN A 170 4.44 -19.09 2.20
CA GLN A 170 3.62 -20.18 2.72
C GLN A 170 3.89 -20.41 4.21
N LYS A 171 5.16 -20.51 4.61
CA LYS A 171 5.56 -20.67 6.02
C LYS A 171 5.13 -19.52 6.92
N VAL A 172 5.08 -18.30 6.40
CA VAL A 172 4.60 -17.12 7.14
C VAL A 172 3.09 -17.13 7.23
N SER A 173 2.40 -17.42 6.12
CA SER A 173 0.94 -17.40 6.04
C SER A 173 0.30 -18.33 7.07
N THR A 174 0.89 -19.50 7.35
CA THR A 174 0.39 -20.44 8.37
C THR A 174 0.52 -19.95 9.80
N LYS A 175 1.31 -18.89 10.04
CA LYS A 175 1.51 -18.27 11.36
C LYS A 175 0.64 -17.04 11.56
N ILE A 176 -0.04 -16.56 10.52
CA ILE A 176 -0.95 -15.43 10.64
C ILE A 176 -2.22 -15.90 11.37
N PRO A 177 -2.65 -15.20 12.45
CA PRO A 177 -3.88 -15.56 13.14
C PRO A 177 -5.07 -15.61 12.17
N SER A 178 -5.95 -16.61 12.34
CA SER A 178 -7.01 -16.93 11.37
C SER A 178 -7.95 -15.76 11.09
N ASN A 179 -8.24 -14.95 12.11
CA ASN A 179 -9.06 -13.74 12.02
C ASN A 179 -8.45 -12.61 11.18
N TYR A 180 -7.18 -12.71 10.80
CA TYR A 180 -6.46 -11.69 10.02
C TYR A 180 -6.02 -12.17 8.63
N GLN A 181 -6.29 -13.43 8.29
CA GLN A 181 -5.87 -14.02 7.02
C GLN A 181 -6.43 -13.27 5.81
N ALA A 182 -7.72 -12.91 5.85
CA ALA A 182 -8.38 -12.16 4.78
C ALA A 182 -7.63 -10.85 4.45
N ASP A 183 -7.33 -10.05 5.47
CA ASP A 183 -6.62 -8.78 5.32
C ASP A 183 -5.14 -8.96 4.96
N PHE A 184 -4.49 -9.96 5.55
CA PHE A 184 -3.12 -10.33 5.19
C PHE A 184 -3.01 -10.68 3.71
N TRP A 185 -3.90 -11.53 3.19
CA TRP A 185 -3.93 -11.92 1.77
C TRP A 185 -4.29 -10.76 0.84
N ARG A 186 -5.15 -9.84 1.28
CA ARG A 186 -5.36 -8.57 0.57
C ARG A 186 -4.06 -7.77 0.47
N GLY A 187 -3.30 -7.69 1.56
CA GLY A 187 -1.96 -7.10 1.58
C GLY A 187 -0.98 -7.75 0.62
N ILE A 188 -0.99 -9.08 0.52
CA ILE A 188 -0.20 -9.83 -0.48
C ILE A 188 -0.63 -9.44 -1.90
N GLY A 189 -1.94 -9.36 -2.17
CA GLY A 189 -2.47 -8.94 -3.47
C GLY A 189 -2.00 -7.54 -3.88
N ILE A 190 -2.03 -6.59 -2.93
CA ILE A 190 -1.46 -5.25 -3.12
C ILE A 190 0.02 -5.35 -3.50
N ALA A 191 0.83 -6.08 -2.73
CA ALA A 191 2.27 -6.09 -2.91
C ALA A 191 2.71 -6.83 -4.19
N CYS A 192 2.07 -7.95 -4.55
CA CYS A 192 2.32 -8.67 -5.79
C CYS A 192 2.02 -7.81 -7.02
N THR A 193 0.92 -7.06 -6.99
CA THR A 193 0.49 -6.20 -8.11
C THR A 193 1.33 -4.94 -8.24
N TYR A 194 1.75 -4.38 -7.11
CA TYR A 194 2.57 -3.19 -7.10
C TYR A 194 4.01 -3.48 -7.55
N VAL A 195 4.63 -4.55 -7.03
CA VAL A 195 6.03 -4.88 -7.32
C VAL A 195 6.20 -5.57 -8.67
N GLY A 196 5.28 -6.46 -9.06
CA GLY A 196 5.43 -7.24 -10.31
C GLY A 196 6.63 -8.19 -10.29
N GLY A 197 7.10 -8.58 -11.49
CA GLY A 197 8.39 -9.28 -11.65
C GLY A 197 8.38 -10.78 -11.31
N GLN A 198 7.19 -11.41 -11.29
CA GLN A 198 7.05 -12.85 -11.09
C GLN A 198 6.65 -13.54 -12.40
N LYS A 199 6.92 -14.84 -12.50
CA LYS A 199 6.47 -15.66 -13.64
C LYS A 199 4.99 -15.96 -13.51
N LEU A 200 4.33 -16.27 -14.62
CA LEU A 200 2.90 -16.66 -14.62
C LEU A 200 2.62 -17.83 -13.67
N THR A 201 3.50 -18.83 -13.66
CA THR A 201 3.41 -19.98 -12.75
C THR A 201 3.50 -19.56 -11.28
N ASP A 202 4.30 -18.54 -10.95
CA ASP A 202 4.42 -18.04 -9.58
C ASP A 202 3.12 -17.35 -9.14
N TYR A 203 2.47 -16.60 -10.03
CA TYR A 203 1.17 -15.97 -9.73
C TYR A 203 0.05 -16.99 -9.56
N GLN A 204 0.10 -18.11 -10.29
CA GLN A 204 -0.81 -19.23 -10.09
C GLN A 204 -0.57 -19.94 -8.75
N GLU A 205 0.69 -20.17 -8.37
CA GLU A 205 1.00 -20.75 -7.05
C GLU A 205 0.50 -19.83 -5.91
N ILE A 206 0.69 -18.51 -6.02
CA ILE A 206 0.19 -17.55 -5.02
C ILE A 206 -1.35 -17.56 -4.97
N TRP A 207 -2.00 -17.67 -6.13
CA TRP A 207 -3.46 -17.80 -6.23
C TRP A 207 -3.97 -19.05 -5.51
N GLU A 208 -3.34 -20.20 -5.73
CA GLU A 208 -3.67 -21.46 -5.08
C GLU A 208 -3.42 -21.41 -3.56
N MET A 209 -2.32 -20.77 -3.13
CA MET A 209 -2.01 -20.57 -1.71
C MET A 209 -3.02 -19.68 -1.00
N ALA A 210 -3.59 -18.68 -1.68
CA ALA A 210 -4.62 -17.81 -1.11
C ALA A 210 -5.91 -18.58 -0.79
N GLY A 211 -6.24 -19.62 -1.55
CA GLY A 211 -7.37 -20.51 -1.30
C GLY A 211 -8.68 -19.75 -1.04
N ALA A 212 -9.25 -19.90 0.16
CA ALA A 212 -10.47 -19.20 0.56
C ALA A 212 -10.36 -17.65 0.59
N TYR A 213 -9.16 -17.09 0.46
CA TYR A 213 -8.89 -15.65 0.47
C TYR A 213 -8.57 -15.08 -0.93
N GLN A 214 -8.87 -15.84 -1.99
CA GLN A 214 -8.69 -15.41 -3.38
C GLN A 214 -9.43 -14.12 -3.72
N ALA A 215 -10.64 -13.93 -3.21
CA ALA A 215 -11.39 -12.68 -3.38
C ALA A 215 -10.64 -11.48 -2.77
N GLN A 216 -10.08 -11.63 -1.57
CA GLN A 216 -9.30 -10.59 -0.93
C GLN A 216 -7.99 -10.30 -1.65
N LEU A 217 -7.31 -11.34 -2.15
CA LEU A 217 -6.13 -11.20 -3.00
C LEU A 217 -6.46 -10.35 -4.25
N ARG A 218 -7.57 -10.64 -4.95
CA ARG A 218 -8.06 -9.84 -6.08
C ARG A 218 -8.38 -8.41 -5.67
N THR A 219 -9.13 -8.19 -4.59
CA THR A 219 -9.45 -6.84 -4.16
C THR A 219 -8.19 -6.02 -3.87
N GLY A 220 -7.17 -6.63 -3.24
CA GLY A 220 -5.86 -5.98 -3.04
C GLY A 220 -5.20 -5.57 -4.35
N ALA A 221 -5.21 -6.46 -5.35
CA ALA A 221 -4.71 -6.16 -6.70
C ALA A 221 -5.51 -5.05 -7.39
N ALA A 222 -6.83 -5.06 -7.27
CA ALA A 222 -7.74 -4.08 -7.87
C ALA A 222 -7.48 -2.66 -7.31
N LEU A 223 -7.22 -2.54 -6.01
CA LEU A 223 -6.84 -1.27 -5.38
C LEU A 223 -5.54 -0.70 -5.98
N VAL A 224 -4.56 -1.55 -6.27
CA VAL A 224 -3.32 -1.13 -6.93
C VAL A 224 -3.57 -0.73 -8.38
N ILE A 225 -4.41 -1.47 -9.12
CA ILE A 225 -4.80 -1.11 -10.48
C ILE A 225 -5.44 0.28 -10.50
N LYS A 226 -6.32 0.60 -9.53
CA LYS A 226 -6.89 1.94 -9.39
C LYS A 226 -5.83 2.98 -9.08
N SER A 227 -4.99 2.75 -8.07
CA SER A 227 -3.92 3.68 -7.68
C SER A 227 -2.95 3.96 -8.83
N ARG A 228 -2.54 2.93 -9.58
CA ARG A 228 -1.71 3.10 -10.78
C ARG A 228 -2.45 3.83 -11.90
N SER A 229 -3.74 3.59 -12.08
CA SER A 229 -4.55 4.34 -13.07
C SER A 229 -4.65 5.82 -12.70
N ASP A 230 -4.84 6.17 -11.43
CA ASP A 230 -4.96 7.56 -10.96
C ASP A 230 -3.63 8.31 -11.08
N ALA A 231 -2.53 7.60 -10.87
CA ALA A 231 -1.16 8.11 -11.03
C ALA A 231 -0.62 8.04 -12.46
N ASN A 232 -1.39 7.50 -13.43
CA ASN A 232 -0.92 7.21 -14.78
C ASN A 232 0.37 6.35 -14.81
N THR A 233 0.46 5.34 -13.96
CA THR A 233 1.62 4.44 -13.80
C THR A 233 1.25 2.98 -14.05
N ILE A 234 0.30 2.70 -14.94
CA ILE A 234 -0.01 1.31 -15.33
C ILE A 234 1.17 0.73 -16.11
N VAL A 235 1.66 -0.43 -15.69
CA VAL A 235 2.78 -1.14 -16.32
C VAL A 235 2.38 -2.54 -16.74
N LYS A 236 3.23 -3.18 -17.55
CA LYS A 236 3.00 -4.54 -18.07
C LYS A 236 2.70 -5.56 -16.97
N ASP A 237 3.38 -5.50 -15.82
CA ASP A 237 3.11 -6.40 -14.69
C ASP A 237 1.70 -6.22 -14.12
N THR A 238 1.16 -5.00 -14.15
CA THR A 238 -0.23 -4.72 -13.75
C THR A 238 -1.22 -5.39 -14.69
N GLU A 239 -0.96 -5.35 -16.00
CA GLU A 239 -1.77 -6.04 -17.02
C GLU A 239 -1.70 -7.56 -16.89
N ILE A 240 -0.52 -8.10 -16.59
CA ILE A 240 -0.32 -9.53 -16.32
C ILE A 240 -1.20 -9.97 -15.14
N ILE A 241 -1.19 -9.23 -14.02
CA ILE A 241 -2.07 -9.54 -12.88
C ILE A 241 -3.54 -9.46 -13.26
N ALA A 242 -3.95 -8.41 -13.96
CA ALA A 242 -5.33 -8.25 -14.42
C ALA A 242 -5.80 -9.47 -15.22
N GLN A 243 -4.97 -9.92 -16.17
CA GLN A 243 -5.29 -11.08 -16.99
C GLN A 243 -5.27 -12.40 -16.19
N ASN A 244 -4.31 -12.59 -15.28
CA ASN A 244 -4.13 -13.88 -14.60
C ASN A 244 -5.11 -14.07 -13.44
N TRP A 245 -5.30 -13.05 -12.62
CA TRP A 245 -6.16 -13.17 -11.44
C TRP A 245 -7.62 -12.84 -11.76
N PHE A 246 -7.90 -11.90 -12.64
CA PHE A 246 -9.28 -11.49 -12.93
C PHE A 246 -9.81 -12.05 -14.25
N ASN A 247 -8.92 -12.39 -15.20
CA ASN A 247 -9.30 -12.66 -16.59
C ASN A 247 -10.11 -11.49 -17.20
N LEU A 248 -9.71 -10.26 -16.87
CA LEU A 248 -10.35 -9.02 -17.30
C LEU A 248 -9.31 -8.00 -17.75
N SER A 249 -9.73 -7.07 -18.60
CA SER A 249 -8.92 -5.90 -18.93
C SER A 249 -8.86 -4.91 -17.76
N ILE A 250 -7.81 -4.08 -17.72
CA ILE A 250 -7.67 -2.99 -16.75
C ILE A 250 -8.93 -2.11 -16.73
N LEU A 251 -9.42 -1.71 -17.90
CA LEU A 251 -10.64 -0.90 -18.01
C LEU A 251 -11.87 -1.56 -17.38
N LYS A 252 -12.01 -2.88 -17.53
CA LYS A 252 -13.15 -3.59 -16.93
C LYS A 252 -13.02 -3.71 -15.42
N ILE A 253 -11.81 -3.91 -14.90
CA ILE A 253 -11.54 -3.89 -13.45
C ILE A 253 -11.84 -2.49 -12.89
N LEU A 254 -11.39 -1.42 -13.56
CA LEU A 254 -11.68 -0.04 -13.17
C LEU A 254 -13.20 0.24 -13.19
N ASP A 255 -13.94 -0.26 -14.19
CA ASP A 255 -15.40 -0.18 -14.25
C ASP A 255 -16.07 -0.92 -13.07
N LEU A 256 -15.55 -2.09 -12.67
CA LEU A 256 -16.02 -2.80 -11.49
C LEU A 256 -15.64 -2.10 -10.18
N LEU A 257 -14.60 -1.28 -10.17
CA LEU A 257 -14.23 -0.43 -9.03
C LEU A 257 -15.06 0.85 -8.98
N LYS A 258 -15.59 1.32 -10.11
CA LYS A 258 -16.53 2.43 -10.14
C LYS A 258 -17.77 2.04 -9.33
N ASN A 259 -17.98 2.80 -8.27
CA ASN A 259 -19.15 2.72 -7.44
C ASN A 259 -19.78 4.10 -7.46
N LYS A 260 -21.09 4.22 -7.71
CA LYS A 260 -21.79 5.51 -7.63
C LYS A 260 -21.63 6.18 -6.24
N MET A 261 -21.21 5.43 -5.21
CA MET A 261 -20.87 5.96 -3.88
C MET A 261 -19.46 6.56 -3.76
N LEU A 262 -18.54 6.27 -4.68
CA LEU A 262 -17.19 6.87 -4.72
C LEU A 262 -17.18 8.24 -5.40
N ASP A 263 -18.14 8.47 -6.32
CA ASP A 263 -18.32 9.75 -7.01
C ASP A 263 -19.20 10.74 -6.22
N SER A 264 -19.78 10.32 -5.09
CA SER A 264 -20.58 11.19 -4.22
C SER A 264 -19.73 11.76 -3.09
N THR A 265 -19.65 13.09 -3.03
CA THR A 265 -18.97 13.91 -2.01
C THR A 265 -19.56 13.82 -0.60
N VAL A 266 -20.25 12.73 -0.25
CA VAL A 266 -20.93 12.60 1.04
C VAL A 266 -19.99 11.93 2.03
N GLU A 267 -19.56 12.73 3.00
CA GLU A 267 -18.83 12.35 4.21
C GLU A 267 -19.54 11.21 4.93
N GLU A 268 -18.89 10.05 5.08
CA GLU A 268 -19.06 9.19 6.26
C GLU A 268 -18.03 8.04 6.24
N GLU A 269 -17.36 7.81 7.37
CA GLU A 269 -16.36 6.74 7.60
C GLU A 269 -16.81 5.32 7.19
N VAL A 270 -18.11 5.11 6.97
CA VAL A 270 -18.73 3.83 6.58
C VAL A 270 -18.37 3.43 5.15
N ILE A 271 -17.89 4.35 4.31
CA ILE A 271 -17.70 4.14 2.87
C ILE A 271 -16.53 3.18 2.57
N TYR A 272 -15.36 3.33 3.19
CA TYR A 272 -14.19 2.51 2.83
C TYR A 272 -14.40 1.02 3.16
N HIS A 273 -14.80 0.69 4.40
CA HIS A 273 -14.98 -0.70 4.81
C HIS A 273 -16.13 -1.37 4.06
N THR A 274 -17.24 -0.66 3.85
CA THR A 274 -18.37 -1.15 3.06
C THR A 274 -17.97 -1.38 1.60
N LEU A 275 -17.16 -0.47 1.03
CA LEU A 275 -16.63 -0.63 -0.32
C LEU A 275 -15.77 -1.90 -0.42
N ILE A 276 -14.84 -2.11 0.52
CA ILE A 276 -13.95 -3.26 0.50
C ILE A 276 -14.72 -4.59 0.58
N VAL A 277 -15.73 -4.68 1.45
CA VAL A 277 -16.58 -5.88 1.55
C VAL A 277 -17.32 -6.13 0.23
N LYS A 278 -17.92 -5.10 -0.36
CA LYS A 278 -18.60 -5.21 -1.66
C LYS A 278 -17.65 -5.60 -2.80
N LEU A 279 -16.39 -5.17 -2.73
CA LEU A 279 -15.38 -5.57 -3.72
C LEU A 279 -15.01 -7.05 -3.57
N ASP A 280 -14.86 -7.55 -2.34
CA ASP A 280 -14.65 -8.97 -2.12
C ASP A 280 -15.78 -9.81 -2.71
N GLU A 281 -17.04 -9.47 -2.41
CA GLU A 281 -18.22 -10.13 -3.00
C GLU A 281 -18.24 -10.06 -4.53
N ARG A 282 -17.83 -8.92 -5.10
CA ARG A 282 -17.80 -8.71 -6.56
C ARG A 282 -16.69 -9.50 -7.25
N PHE A 283 -15.61 -9.81 -6.54
CA PHE A 283 -14.47 -10.57 -7.07
C PHE A 283 -14.49 -12.05 -6.66
N ASP A 284 -15.56 -12.50 -5.99
CA ASP A 284 -15.79 -13.89 -5.59
C ASP A 284 -16.54 -14.67 -6.69
N TYR A 285 -15.85 -14.93 -7.80
CA TYR A 285 -16.35 -15.68 -8.96
C TYR A 285 -15.26 -16.59 -9.57
#